data_AF-A0A382RW32-F1
#
_entry.id   AF-A0A382RW32-F1
#
_cell.length_a   1.000
_cell.length_b   1.000
_cell.length_c   1.000
_cell.angle_alpha   90.00
_cell.angle_beta   90.00
_cell.angle_gamma   90.00
#
_symmetry.space_group_name_H-M   'P 1'
#
loop_
_entity.id
_entity.type
_entity.pdbx_description
1 polymer ?
#
loop_
_entity_poly.entity_id
_entity_poly.type
_entity_poly.pdbx_seq_one_letter_code
_entity_poly.pdbx_strand_id
1 'polypeptide(L)'
;MGATETIARFAVSMPSTTVPAPILHEGKRCIINYLAVALYASADPSMKILTSLFEEEGGNPQATIIGSDMRTSLQNAALANGYLAHLEDYDDTHFPTVIHPSAPTIPAAMAVGERLNATGLEVLVATVLGVEVCCRIGLSVHPHH
;
A
#
# COMPACT_ATOMS: atom_id res chain seq x y z
N MET A 1 7.87 -27.70 -4.96
CA MET A 1 7.77 -26.23 -4.95
C MET A 1 7.52 -25.81 -3.50
N GLY A 2 8.39 -24.99 -2.92
CA GLY A 2 8.23 -24.50 -1.54
C GLY A 2 7.23 -23.34 -1.45
N ALA A 3 6.76 -22.99 -0.24
CA ALA A 3 5.79 -21.90 -0.05
C ALA A 3 6.29 -20.55 -0.61
N THR A 4 7.54 -20.19 -0.33
CA THR A 4 8.19 -18.98 -0.86
C THR A 4 8.22 -18.96 -2.39
N GLU A 5 8.58 -20.09 -3.00
CA GLU A 5 8.64 -20.22 -4.46
C GLU A 5 7.25 -20.09 -5.10
N THR A 6 6.22 -20.66 -4.48
CA THR A 6 4.82 -20.55 -4.94
C THR A 6 4.33 -19.10 -4.91
N ILE A 7 4.57 -18.37 -3.83
CA ILE A 7 4.17 -16.96 -3.71
C ILE A 7 4.95 -16.08 -4.70
N ALA A 8 6.27 -16.27 -4.81
CA ALA A 8 7.09 -15.51 -5.75
C ALA A 8 6.64 -15.73 -7.20
N ARG A 9 6.38 -16.99 -7.58
CA ARG A 9 5.87 -17.34 -8.91
C ARG A 9 4.52 -16.70 -9.17
N PHE A 10 3.60 -16.72 -8.20
CA PHE A 10 2.32 -16.05 -8.31
C PHE A 10 2.49 -14.55 -8.60
N ALA A 11 3.35 -13.86 -7.84
CA ALA A 11 3.56 -12.42 -7.99
C ALA A 11 4.15 -12.01 -9.36
N VAL A 12 5.06 -12.82 -9.93
CA VAL A 12 5.73 -12.46 -11.20
C VAL A 12 5.05 -13.02 -12.45
N SER A 13 4.19 -14.02 -12.32
CA SER A 13 3.62 -14.75 -13.47
C SER A 13 2.21 -14.30 -13.85
N MET A 14 1.67 -13.26 -13.21
CA MET A 14 0.29 -12.78 -13.44
C MET A 14 0.33 -11.53 -14.34
N PRO A 15 0.01 -11.64 -15.65
CA PRO A 15 -0.12 -10.45 -16.49
C PRO A 15 -1.27 -9.57 -16.00
N SER A 16 -1.17 -8.25 -16.20
CA SER A 16 -2.26 -7.32 -15.89
C SER A 16 -3.59 -7.69 -16.56
N THR A 17 -3.53 -8.31 -17.74
CA THR A 17 -4.69 -8.76 -18.53
C THR A 17 -5.40 -9.99 -17.96
N THR A 18 -4.83 -10.68 -16.97
CA THR A 18 -5.44 -11.89 -16.39
C THR A 18 -6.20 -11.62 -15.09
N VAL A 19 -6.09 -10.41 -14.53
CA VAL A 19 -6.86 -10.04 -13.33
C VAL A 19 -8.33 -9.87 -13.72
N PRO A 20 -9.27 -10.64 -13.12
CA PRO A 20 -10.68 -10.54 -13.47
C PRO A 20 -11.24 -9.14 -13.20
N ALA A 21 -12.10 -8.64 -14.09
CA ALA A 21 -12.70 -7.31 -13.97
C ALA A 21 -13.37 -7.04 -12.60
N PRO A 22 -14.07 -8.00 -11.95
CA PRO A 22 -14.60 -7.80 -10.60
C PRO A 22 -13.50 -7.54 -9.55
N ILE A 23 -12.33 -8.18 -9.68
CA ILE A 23 -11.21 -7.98 -8.76
C ILE A 23 -10.60 -6.59 -8.96
N LEU A 24 -10.45 -6.15 -10.21
CA LEU A 24 -10.03 -4.78 -10.51
C LEU A 24 -11.05 -3.75 -9.98
N HIS A 25 -12.33 -4.08 -9.97
CA HIS A 25 -13.35 -3.22 -9.39
C HIS A 25 -13.16 -3.05 -7.88
N GLU A 26 -12.97 -4.14 -7.15
CA GLU A 26 -12.70 -4.08 -5.70
C GLU A 26 -11.38 -3.40 -5.39
N GLY A 27 -10.32 -3.66 -6.15
CA GLY A 27 -9.03 -2.97 -5.99
C GLY A 27 -9.15 -1.44 -6.12
N LYS A 28 -10.01 -0.95 -7.03
CA LYS A 28 -10.32 0.49 -7.11
C LYS A 28 -11.04 0.99 -5.87
N ARG A 29 -11.98 0.22 -5.31
CA ARG A 29 -12.67 0.59 -4.07
C ARG A 29 -11.70 0.67 -2.89
N CYS A 30 -10.77 -0.29 -2.77
CA CYS A 30 -9.70 -0.25 -1.77
C CYS A 30 -8.84 1.02 -1.91
N ILE A 31 -8.41 1.36 -3.13
CA ILE A 31 -7.63 2.59 -3.39
C ILE A 31 -8.43 3.86 -3.04
N ILE A 32 -9.72 3.92 -3.41
CA ILE A 32 -10.57 5.06 -3.06
C ILE A 32 -10.71 5.20 -1.54
N ASN A 33 -10.95 4.09 -0.83
CA ASN A 33 -11.03 4.09 0.64
C ASN A 33 -9.72 4.58 1.26
N TYR A 34 -8.60 3.98 0.85
CA TYR A 34 -7.26 4.35 1.28
C TYR A 34 -6.97 5.84 1.09
N LEU A 35 -7.25 6.39 -0.09
CA LEU A 35 -7.02 7.81 -0.38
C LEU A 35 -7.90 8.70 0.50
N ALA A 36 -9.16 8.34 0.73
CA ALA A 36 -10.06 9.11 1.58
C ALA A 36 -9.59 9.16 3.03
N VAL A 37 -9.21 8.01 3.60
CA VAL A 37 -8.71 7.90 4.97
C VAL A 37 -7.37 8.63 5.11
N ALA A 38 -6.43 8.41 4.20
CA ALA A 38 -5.11 9.05 4.24
C ALA A 38 -5.19 10.57 4.09
N LEU A 39 -6.08 11.07 3.21
CA LEU A 39 -6.31 12.52 3.07
C LEU A 39 -6.94 13.11 4.33
N TYR A 40 -7.90 12.43 4.96
CA TYR A 40 -8.47 12.87 6.23
C TYR A 40 -7.40 12.93 7.33
N ALA A 41 -6.62 11.86 7.48
CA ALA A 41 -5.55 11.75 8.46
C ALA A 41 -4.37 12.72 8.23
N SER A 42 -4.21 13.25 7.01
CA SER A 42 -3.08 14.14 6.66
C SER A 42 -3.05 15.45 7.46
N ALA A 43 -4.19 15.84 8.04
CA ALA A 43 -4.29 17.01 8.90
C ALA A 43 -3.85 16.74 10.36
N ASP A 44 -3.57 15.48 10.73
CA ASP A 44 -3.22 15.14 12.10
C ASP A 44 -1.86 15.74 12.52
N PRO A 45 -1.74 16.32 13.73
CA PRO A 45 -0.50 16.93 14.21
C PRO A 45 0.71 15.99 14.24
N SER A 46 0.50 14.67 14.36
CA SER A 46 1.56 13.66 14.32
C SER A 46 2.35 13.67 13.01
N MET A 47 1.75 14.11 11.90
CA MET A 47 2.45 14.21 10.62
C MET A 47 3.66 15.14 10.69
N LYS A 48 3.63 16.17 11.55
CA LYS A 48 4.78 17.05 11.76
C LYS A 48 5.98 16.30 12.34
N ILE A 49 5.75 15.27 13.15
CA ILE A 49 6.82 14.44 13.74
C ILE A 49 7.51 13.66 12.63
N LEU A 50 6.73 12.99 11.77
CA LEU A 50 7.26 12.21 10.65
C LEU A 50 7.97 13.10 9.63
N THR A 51 7.37 14.21 9.21
CA THR A 51 7.99 15.09 8.21
C THR A 51 9.27 15.73 8.72
N SER A 52 9.32 16.14 10.00
CA SER A 52 10.55 16.69 10.59
C SER A 52 11.68 15.65 10.63
N LEU A 53 11.36 14.40 10.98
CA LEU A 53 12.32 13.30 10.93
C LEU A 53 12.86 13.09 9.51
N PHE A 54 11.98 13.06 8.51
CA PHE A 54 12.39 12.85 7.12
C PHE A 54 13.20 14.02 6.54
N GLU A 55 12.94 15.25 7.00
CA GLU A 55 13.77 16.41 6.66
C GLU A 55 15.18 16.28 7.25
N GLU A 56 15.30 15.79 8.49
CA GLU A 56 16.59 15.54 9.15
C GLU A 56 17.38 14.41 8.46
N GLU A 57 16.69 13.31 8.10
CA GLU A 57 17.30 12.19 7.37
C GLU A 57 17.71 12.56 5.94
N GLY A 58 16.98 13.50 5.32
CA GLY A 58 17.17 13.91 3.94
C GLY A 58 16.80 12.81 2.93
N GLY A 59 17.53 12.79 1.81
CA GLY A 59 17.32 11.83 0.72
C GLY A 59 16.77 12.45 -0.56
N ASN A 60 16.64 11.62 -1.61
CA ASN A 60 16.16 12.08 -2.91
C ASN A 60 14.62 12.18 -2.93
N PRO A 61 14.03 13.25 -3.47
CA PRO A 61 12.58 13.41 -3.57
C PRO A 61 12.01 12.48 -4.67
N GLN A 62 11.68 11.26 -4.29
CA GLN A 62 11.26 10.18 -5.20
C GLN A 62 9.75 9.96 -5.20
N ALA A 63 9.07 10.20 -4.08
CA ALA A 63 7.64 9.98 -3.94
C ALA A 63 7.00 10.99 -2.98
N THR A 64 5.69 11.20 -3.14
CA THR A 64 4.89 12.23 -2.47
C THR A 64 4.27 11.70 -1.18
N ILE A 65 4.18 12.55 -0.14
CA ILE A 65 3.36 12.30 1.05
C ILE A 65 1.94 12.85 0.80
N ILE A 66 0.92 12.02 0.97
CA ILE A 66 -0.48 12.38 0.74
C ILE A 66 -0.89 13.53 1.66
N GLY A 67 -1.55 14.54 1.08
CA GLY A 67 -2.00 15.73 1.82
C GLY A 67 -0.89 16.72 2.19
N SER A 68 0.31 16.57 1.62
CA SER A 68 1.46 17.45 1.84
C SER A 68 2.12 17.85 0.51
N ASP A 69 2.81 18.99 0.51
CA ASP A 69 3.69 19.42 -0.60
C ASP A 69 5.07 18.72 -0.55
N MET A 70 5.31 17.89 0.46
CA MET A 70 6.58 17.21 0.66
C MET A 70 6.75 16.00 -0.26
N ARG A 71 7.90 15.93 -0.94
CA ARG A 71 8.42 14.72 -1.57
C ARG A 71 9.68 14.27 -0.86
N THR A 72 9.82 12.97 -0.62
CA THR A 72 10.94 12.38 0.14
C THR A 72 11.38 11.06 -0.50
N SER A 73 12.29 10.33 0.15
CA SER A 73 12.73 9.01 -0.28
C SER A 73 11.54 8.06 -0.48
N LEU A 74 11.71 7.05 -1.32
CA LEU A 74 10.65 6.08 -1.60
C LEU A 74 10.18 5.34 -0.35
N GLN A 75 11.12 5.01 0.55
CA GLN A 75 10.85 4.36 1.82
C GLN A 75 10.06 5.27 2.77
N ASN A 76 10.49 6.53 2.91
CA ASN A 76 9.85 7.48 3.83
C ASN A 76 8.45 7.86 3.36
N ALA A 77 8.27 8.05 2.05
CA ALA A 77 6.94 8.31 1.48
C ALA A 77 5.99 7.12 1.69
N ALA A 78 6.45 5.89 1.44
CA ALA A 78 5.63 4.69 1.69
C ALA A 78 5.29 4.52 3.17
N LEU A 79 6.25 4.78 4.07
CA LEU A 79 6.04 4.74 5.52
C LEU A 79 5.00 5.77 5.96
N ALA A 80 5.16 7.03 5.57
CA ALA A 80 4.24 8.12 5.92
C ALA A 80 2.83 7.84 5.42
N ASN A 81 2.71 7.41 4.16
CA ASN A 81 1.44 7.14 3.53
C ASN A 81 0.75 5.87 4.07
N GLY A 82 1.52 4.89 4.57
CA GLY A 82 0.98 3.74 5.29
C GLY A 82 0.54 4.09 6.71
N TYR A 83 1.27 4.97 7.39
CA TYR A 83 0.86 5.55 8.66
C TYR A 83 -0.48 6.28 8.52
N LEU A 84 -0.60 7.17 7.54
CA LEU A 84 -1.84 7.89 7.23
C LEU A 84 -3.01 6.96 6.90
N ALA A 85 -2.75 5.83 6.24
CA ALA A 85 -3.78 4.86 5.90
C ALA A 85 -4.48 4.28 7.13
N HIS A 86 -3.73 4.07 8.21
CA HIS A 86 -4.17 3.29 9.37
C HIS A 86 -4.34 4.13 10.65
N LEU A 87 -3.96 5.41 10.61
CA LEU A 87 -3.98 6.30 11.79
C LEU A 87 -5.32 6.30 12.54
N GLU A 88 -6.42 6.33 11.78
CA GLU A 88 -7.79 6.41 12.32
C GLU A 88 -8.47 5.04 12.46
N ASP A 89 -7.76 3.94 12.16
CA ASP A 89 -8.31 2.57 12.14
C ASP A 89 -9.58 2.45 11.28
N TYR A 90 -9.60 3.18 10.16
CA TYR A 90 -10.75 3.28 9.24
C TYR A 90 -10.45 2.70 7.85
N ASP A 91 -9.30 2.04 7.70
CA ASP A 91 -8.94 1.29 6.52
C ASP A 91 -9.70 -0.05 6.41
N ASP A 92 -9.46 -0.78 5.33
CA ASP A 92 -10.17 -2.04 5.08
C ASP A 92 -9.67 -3.17 5.97
N THR A 93 -10.54 -4.18 6.16
CA THR A 93 -10.22 -5.35 6.97
C THR A 93 -10.47 -6.62 6.18
N HIS A 94 -9.48 -7.49 6.13
CA HIS A 94 -9.66 -8.87 5.68
C HIS A 94 -10.18 -9.72 6.84
N PHE A 95 -11.51 -9.82 6.94
CA PHE A 95 -12.21 -10.47 8.06
C PHE A 95 -11.69 -11.85 8.48
N PRO A 96 -11.31 -12.78 7.58
CA PRO A 96 -10.83 -14.10 7.99
C PRO A 96 -9.58 -14.07 8.88
N THR A 97 -8.75 -13.04 8.76
CA THR A 97 -7.48 -12.92 9.51
C THR A 97 -7.40 -11.65 10.34
N VAL A 98 -8.38 -10.74 10.22
CA VAL A 98 -8.43 -9.45 10.92
C VAL A 98 -7.20 -8.57 10.65
N ILE A 99 -6.62 -8.71 9.46
CA ILE A 99 -5.52 -7.84 9.00
C ILE A 99 -6.08 -6.70 8.16
N HIS A 100 -5.29 -5.63 8.02
CA HIS A 100 -5.60 -4.48 7.18
C HIS A 100 -4.66 -4.48 5.97
N PRO A 101 -5.01 -5.17 4.86
CA PRO A 101 -4.05 -5.48 3.81
C PRO A 101 -3.74 -4.28 2.91
N SER A 102 -4.64 -3.29 2.80
CA SER A 102 -4.42 -2.13 1.93
C SER A 102 -3.43 -1.12 2.51
N ALA A 103 -3.44 -0.90 3.82
CA ALA A 103 -2.55 0.07 4.48
C ALA A 103 -1.04 -0.15 4.22
N PRO A 104 -0.50 -1.39 4.23
CA PRO A 104 0.89 -1.60 3.86
C PRO A 104 1.13 -1.72 2.35
N THR A 105 0.15 -2.20 1.57
CA THR A 105 0.37 -2.57 0.17
C THR A 105 0.16 -1.40 -0.81
N ILE A 106 -0.86 -0.57 -0.58
CA ILE A 106 -1.18 0.55 -1.49
C ILE A 106 -0.10 1.64 -1.46
N PRO A 107 0.39 2.13 -0.30
CA PRO A 107 1.46 3.12 -0.26
C PRO A 107 2.73 2.65 -0.96
N ALA A 108 3.09 1.38 -0.80
CA ALA A 108 4.25 0.80 -1.45
C ALA A 108 4.09 0.78 -2.98
N ALA A 109 2.92 0.34 -3.47
CA ALA A 109 2.60 0.34 -4.90
C ALA A 109 2.57 1.75 -5.48
N MET A 110 1.98 2.72 -4.78
CA MET A 110 1.91 4.12 -5.22
C MET A 110 3.28 4.81 -5.23
N ALA A 111 4.11 4.63 -4.19
CA ALA A 111 5.43 5.24 -4.12
C ALA A 111 6.36 4.72 -5.23
N VAL A 112 6.35 3.41 -5.49
CA VAL A 112 7.07 2.81 -6.63
C VAL A 112 6.46 3.27 -7.96
N GLY A 113 5.13 3.32 -8.05
CA GLY A 113 4.41 3.77 -9.23
C GLY A 113 4.77 5.20 -9.63
N GLU A 114 4.79 6.13 -8.67
CA GLU A 114 5.20 7.52 -8.91
C GLU A 114 6.64 7.59 -9.43
N ARG A 115 7.58 6.90 -8.76
CA ARG A 115 8.99 6.88 -9.16
C ARG A 115 9.20 6.35 -10.57
N LEU A 116 8.45 5.32 -10.95
CA LEU A 116 8.56 4.67 -12.26
C LEU A 116 7.71 5.33 -13.34
N ASN A 117 6.91 6.35 -13.02
CA ASN A 117 5.87 6.90 -13.89
C ASN A 117 4.92 5.80 -14.42
N ALA A 118 4.53 4.88 -13.54
CA ALA A 118 3.64 3.78 -13.86
C ALA A 118 2.22 4.28 -14.17
N THR A 119 1.51 3.55 -15.01
CA THR A 119 0.11 3.78 -15.30
C THR A 119 -0.76 3.40 -14.10
N GLY A 120 -1.96 3.99 -14.01
CA GLY A 120 -2.92 3.63 -12.96
C GLY A 120 -3.32 2.15 -12.98
N LEU A 121 -3.30 1.50 -14.16
CA LEU A 121 -3.56 0.06 -14.27
C LEU A 121 -2.43 -0.77 -13.66
N GLU A 122 -1.17 -0.40 -13.88
CA GLU A 122 -0.02 -1.10 -13.27
C GLU A 122 -0.04 -0.98 -11.75
N VAL A 123 -0.33 0.21 -11.22
CA VAL A 123 -0.48 0.42 -9.77
C VAL A 123 -1.65 -0.41 -9.21
N LEU A 124 -2.80 -0.39 -9.89
CA LEU A 124 -3.98 -1.17 -9.48
C LEU A 124 -3.69 -2.68 -9.44
N VAL A 125 -3.01 -3.21 -10.45
CA VAL A 125 -2.62 -4.63 -10.50
C VAL A 125 -1.61 -4.95 -9.40
N ALA A 126 -0.60 -4.11 -9.18
CA ALA A 126 0.36 -4.29 -8.10
C ALA A 126 -0.31 -4.29 -6.72
N THR A 127 -1.26 -3.39 -6.48
CA THR A 127 -2.08 -3.36 -5.26
C THR A 127 -2.83 -4.68 -5.07
N VAL A 128 -3.57 -5.14 -6.09
CA VAL A 128 -4.35 -6.39 -5.99
C VAL A 128 -3.45 -7.59 -5.68
N LEU A 129 -2.30 -7.70 -6.33
CA LEU A 129 -1.34 -8.78 -6.07
C LEU A 129 -0.74 -8.69 -4.67
N GLY A 130 -0.41 -7.47 -4.20
CA GLY A 130 0.09 -7.23 -2.85
C GLY A 130 -0.92 -7.65 -1.77
N VAL A 131 -2.19 -7.25 -1.94
CA VAL A 131 -3.29 -7.64 -1.04
C VAL A 131 -3.45 -9.17 -1.02
N GLU A 132 -3.46 -9.83 -2.17
CA GLU A 132 -3.58 -11.29 -2.25
C GLU A 132 -2.42 -12.00 -1.53
N VAL A 133 -1.18 -11.51 -1.70
CA VAL A 133 -0.01 -12.07 -1.00
C VAL A 133 -0.13 -11.86 0.51
N CYS A 134 -0.52 -10.65 0.94
CA CYS A 134 -0.72 -10.32 2.35
C CYS A 134 -1.76 -11.25 3.00
N CYS A 135 -2.92 -11.42 2.35
CA CYS A 135 -3.99 -12.29 2.83
C CYS A 135 -3.59 -13.77 2.86
N ARG A 136 -2.87 -14.28 1.84
CA ARG A 136 -2.36 -15.66 1.84
C ARG A 136 -1.38 -15.93 2.98
N ILE A 137 -0.49 -14.98 3.25
CA ILE A 137 0.43 -15.07 4.39
C ILE A 137 -0.36 -15.07 5.70
N GLY A 138 -1.29 -14.13 5.87
CA GLY A 138 -2.16 -14.06 7.05
C GLY A 138 -2.92 -15.37 7.30
N LEU A 139 -3.50 -15.96 6.25
CA LEU A 139 -4.23 -17.23 6.33
C LEU A 139 -3.32 -18.41 6.74
N SER A 140 -2.02 -18.34 6.43
CA SER A 140 -1.06 -19.41 6.76
C SER A 140 -0.62 -19.42 8.23
N VAL A 141 -0.79 -18.31 8.94
CA VAL A 141 -0.36 -18.13 10.34
C VAL A 141 -1.52 -17.94 11.31
N HIS A 142 -2.71 -17.56 10.82
CA HIS A 142 -3.92 -17.48 11.63
C HIS A 142 -4.33 -18.85 12.19
N PRO A 143 -4.83 -18.95 13.44
CA PRO A 143 -5.07 -17.88 14.42
C PRO A 143 -3.88 -17.59 15.35
N HIS A 144 -2.69 -18.12 15.04
CA HIS A 144 -1.55 -18.16 15.97
C HIS A 144 -0.55 -17.02 15.83
N HIS A 145 -0.74 -16.12 14.86
CA HIS A 145 -0.03 -14.85 14.80
C HIS A 145 -0.49 -13.88 15.90
#